data_AF-A0A816HR57-F1
#
_entry.id   AF-A0A816HR57-F1
#
_cell.length_a   1.000
_cell.length_b   1.000
_cell.length_c   1.000
_cell.angle_alpha   90.00
_cell.angle_beta   90.00
_cell.angle_gamma   90.00
#
_symmetry.space_group_name_H-M   'P 1'
#
loop_
_entity.id
_entity.type
_entity.pdbx_description
1 polymer ?
#
loop_
_entity_poly.entity_id
_entity_poly.type
_entity_poly.pdbx_seq_one_letter_code
_entity_poly.pdbx_strand_id
1 'polypeptide(L)'
;QRNVWRGVIGDFRQDLKKNEVLTWWNVSSCSSSVDIIKDFLSSETKSTLFLIEAINGKDISLYTNYADEEEILLAPGVQLRIVAHAMNLPGGLNVVHLAEINDDDQHSTMLTAVSERSESSQVEQSKGVTLVLKKMRSAPQHSRKSTLF
;
A
#
# COMPACT_ATOMS: atom_id res chain seq x y z
N GLN A 1 8.64 8.36 12.01
CA GLN A 1 8.21 8.01 10.64
C GLN A 1 9.44 7.73 9.80
N ARG A 2 9.48 6.62 9.06
CA ARG A 2 10.57 6.22 8.16
C ARG A 2 9.95 5.79 6.82
N ASN A 3 10.57 6.18 5.71
CA ASN A 3 10.14 5.71 4.40
C ASN A 3 10.69 4.29 4.19
N VAL A 4 9.81 3.38 3.82
CA VAL A 4 10.15 2.00 3.47
C VAL A 4 9.57 1.66 2.11
N TRP A 5 10.24 0.73 1.44
CA TRP A 5 9.99 0.38 0.06
C TRP A 5 9.67 -1.11 -0.05
N ARG A 6 8.67 -1.45 -0.86
CA ARG A 6 8.36 -2.84 -1.21
C ARG A 6 8.12 -2.98 -2.70
N GLY A 7 8.89 -3.85 -3.34
CA GLY A 7 8.69 -4.25 -4.74
C GLY A 7 7.88 -5.53 -4.83
N VAL A 8 6.87 -5.56 -5.69
CA VAL A 8 6.07 -6.76 -5.98
C VAL A 8 5.87 -6.91 -7.48
N ILE A 9 5.96 -8.13 -7.99
CA ILE A 9 5.58 -8.44 -9.38
C ILE A 9 4.05 -8.43 -9.50
N GLY A 10 3.52 -7.65 -10.45
CA GLY A 10 2.09 -7.44 -10.66
C GLY A 10 1.70 -5.95 -10.68
N ASP A 11 0.47 -5.68 -11.13
CA ASP A 11 -0.14 -4.35 -11.10
C ASP A 11 -1.21 -4.31 -10.00
N PHE A 12 -0.92 -3.62 -8.90
CA PHE A 12 -1.79 -3.55 -7.72
C PHE A 12 -2.48 -2.19 -7.58
N ARG A 13 -2.54 -1.40 -8.67
CA ARG A 13 -3.13 -0.06 -8.62
C ARG A 13 -4.64 -0.03 -8.79
N GLN A 14 -5.23 -1.16 -9.18
CA GLN A 14 -6.68 -1.23 -9.38
C GLN A 14 -7.37 -0.82 -8.08
N ASP A 15 -8.37 0.04 -8.23
CA ASP A 15 -9.22 0.54 -7.15
C ASP A 15 -8.53 1.44 -6.10
N LEU A 16 -7.25 1.79 -6.27
CA LEU A 16 -6.55 2.71 -5.37
C LEU A 16 -6.93 4.17 -5.64
N LYS A 17 -7.70 4.79 -4.74
CA LYS A 17 -8.07 6.21 -4.82
C LYS A 17 -7.31 7.05 -3.80
N LYS A 18 -6.85 8.23 -4.21
CA LYS A 18 -6.22 9.19 -3.30
C LYS A 18 -7.13 9.43 -2.08
N ASN A 19 -6.51 9.52 -0.90
CA ASN A 19 -7.12 9.69 0.42
C ASN A 19 -7.94 8.49 0.92
N GLU A 20 -8.08 7.41 0.16
CA GLU A 20 -8.67 6.18 0.66
C GLU A 20 -7.76 5.54 1.71
N VAL A 21 -8.37 4.88 2.69
CA VAL A 21 -7.68 4.14 3.74
C VAL A 21 -7.88 2.66 3.53
N LEU A 22 -6.79 1.92 3.46
CA LEU A 22 -6.80 0.46 3.37
C LEU A 22 -6.14 -0.15 4.61
N THR A 23 -6.54 -1.38 4.92
CA THR A 23 -5.85 -2.20 5.93
C THR A 23 -4.84 -3.09 5.24
N TRP A 24 -3.58 -2.98 5.62
CA TRP A 24 -2.52 -3.84 5.12
C TRP A 24 -2.47 -5.14 5.94
N TRP A 25 -3.14 -6.18 5.45
CA TRP A 25 -3.38 -7.41 6.24
C TRP A 25 -2.15 -8.31 6.42
N ASN A 26 -1.13 -8.16 5.58
CA ASN A 26 -0.01 -9.09 5.57
C ASN A 26 1.15 -8.56 6.43
N VAL A 27 1.89 -9.48 7.05
CA VAL A 27 3.29 -9.18 7.42
C VAL A 27 4.02 -8.96 6.10
N SER A 28 4.81 -7.89 6.00
CA SER A 28 5.54 -7.62 4.76
C SER A 28 6.94 -7.13 5.05
N SER A 29 7.91 -7.83 4.48
CA SER A 29 9.28 -7.38 4.39
C SER A 29 9.38 -6.19 3.43
N CYS A 30 10.08 -5.16 3.88
CA CYS A 30 10.36 -3.93 3.17
C CYS A 30 11.84 -3.61 3.36
N SER A 31 12.38 -2.69 2.57
CA SER A 31 13.71 -2.13 2.80
C SER A 31 13.63 -0.63 3.02
N SER A 32 14.54 -0.07 3.80
CA SER A 32 14.74 1.39 3.81
C SER A 32 15.51 1.93 2.61
N SER A 33 16.13 1.06 1.81
CA SER A 33 16.90 1.46 0.64
C SER A 33 16.14 1.14 -0.65
N VAL A 34 15.96 2.16 -1.48
CA VAL A 34 15.40 1.99 -2.82
C VAL A 34 16.35 1.19 -3.72
N ASP A 35 17.66 1.26 -3.48
CA ASP A 35 18.66 0.56 -4.31
C ASP A 35 18.53 -0.95 -4.18
N ILE A 36 18.16 -1.43 -2.99
CA ILE A 36 17.92 -2.84 -2.70
C ILE A 36 16.63 -3.31 -3.37
N ILE A 37 15.57 -2.50 -3.30
CA ILE A 37 14.26 -2.87 -3.86
C ILE A 37 14.26 -2.99 -5.39
N LYS A 38 15.19 -2.34 -6.10
CA LYS A 38 15.29 -2.45 -7.56
C LYS A 38 15.39 -3.89 -8.04
N ASP A 39 16.08 -4.75 -7.29
CA ASP A 39 16.27 -6.16 -7.64
C ASP A 39 15.01 -7.02 -7.46
N PHE A 40 14.01 -6.50 -6.72
CA PHE A 40 12.70 -7.13 -6.51
C PHE A 40 11.66 -6.68 -7.55
N LEU A 41 12.00 -5.71 -8.39
CA LEU A 41 11.16 -5.25 -9.49
C LEU A 41 11.53 -5.99 -10.78
N SER A 42 10.51 -6.35 -11.56
CA SER A 42 10.71 -6.96 -12.88
C SER A 42 10.77 -5.87 -13.95
N SER A 43 11.72 -5.99 -14.87
CA SER A 43 11.81 -5.20 -16.11
C SER A 43 11.04 -5.83 -17.28
N GLU A 44 10.73 -7.12 -17.20
CA GLU A 44 10.05 -7.89 -18.25
C GLU A 44 8.53 -7.93 -18.06
N THR A 45 8.08 -7.82 -16.81
CA THR A 45 6.67 -7.88 -16.43
C THR A 45 6.29 -6.66 -15.60
N LYS A 46 4.99 -6.35 -15.56
CA LYS A 46 4.49 -5.26 -14.73
C LYS A 46 4.90 -5.51 -13.27
N SER A 47 5.40 -4.48 -12.62
CA SER A 47 5.76 -4.51 -11.20
C SER A 47 5.16 -3.29 -10.49
N THR A 48 4.98 -3.39 -9.19
CA THR A 48 4.50 -2.31 -8.34
C THR A 48 5.51 -2.05 -7.24
N LEU A 49 5.99 -0.81 -7.18
CA LEU A 49 6.78 -0.25 -6.10
C LEU A 49 5.87 0.49 -5.14
N PHE A 50 5.81 0.03 -3.91
CA PHE A 50 5.16 0.73 -2.81
C PHE A 50 6.19 1.59 -2.08
N LEU A 51 5.92 2.89 -1.98
CA LEU A 51 6.55 3.80 -1.03
C LEU A 51 5.61 3.93 0.16
N ILE A 52 6.06 3.53 1.34
CA ILE A 52 5.26 3.53 2.57
C ILE A 52 5.94 4.42 3.59
N GLU A 53 5.28 5.50 4.01
CA GLU A 53 5.71 6.30 5.15
C GLU A 53 5.29 5.58 6.44
N ALA A 54 6.13 4.67 6.92
CA ALA A 54 5.83 3.81 8.06
C ALA A 54 6.07 4.55 9.39
N ILE A 55 5.18 4.32 10.35
CA ILE A 55 5.31 4.76 11.75
C ILE A 55 5.82 3.60 12.59
N ASN A 56 5.26 2.40 12.42
CA ASN A 56 5.52 1.24 13.28
C ASN A 56 6.39 0.14 12.66
N GLY A 57 7.06 0.42 11.54
CA GLY A 57 8.02 -0.50 10.91
C GLY A 57 9.12 -0.93 11.88
N LYS A 58 9.46 -2.23 11.89
CA LYS A 58 10.48 -2.80 12.77
C LYS A 58 11.75 -3.12 12.00
N ASP A 59 12.84 -2.45 12.36
CA ASP A 59 14.15 -2.74 11.83
C ASP A 59 14.62 -4.11 12.34
N ILE A 60 14.83 -5.04 11.42
CA ILE A 60 15.31 -6.39 11.72
C ILE A 60 16.64 -6.69 11.04
N SER A 61 17.36 -5.65 10.58
CA SER A 61 18.64 -5.79 9.88
C SER A 61 19.69 -6.58 10.69
N LEU A 62 19.59 -6.58 12.03
CA LEU A 62 20.47 -7.33 12.93
C LEU A 62 20.06 -8.80 13.15
N TYR A 63 18.85 -9.19 12.74
CA TYR A 63 18.29 -10.53 12.95
C TYR A 63 18.11 -11.30 11.64
N THR A 64 18.06 -10.59 10.51
CA THR A 64 17.91 -11.19 9.19
C THR A 64 19.19 -11.89 8.73
N ASN A 65 19.03 -12.88 7.86
CA ASN A 65 20.16 -13.58 7.23
C ASN A 65 20.86 -12.71 6.18
N TYR A 66 20.23 -11.62 5.74
CA TYR A 66 20.72 -10.70 4.72
C TYR A 66 20.82 -9.28 5.30
N ALA A 67 21.84 -9.03 6.13
CA ALA A 67 21.99 -7.76 6.86
C ALA A 67 22.08 -6.54 5.93
N ASP A 68 22.57 -6.73 4.71
CA ASP A 68 22.71 -5.67 3.71
C ASP A 68 21.39 -5.30 3.04
N GLU A 69 20.28 -6.01 3.31
CA GLU A 69 18.95 -5.69 2.75
C GLU A 69 18.25 -4.52 3.47
N GLU A 70 18.82 -4.02 4.58
CA GLU A 70 18.23 -2.98 5.43
C GLU A 70 16.75 -3.27 5.75
N GLU A 71 16.49 -4.52 6.15
CA GLU A 71 15.15 -5.08 6.23
C GLU A 71 14.31 -4.45 7.36
N ILE A 72 13.14 -3.95 6.97
CA ILE A 72 12.10 -3.43 7.86
C ILE A 72 10.83 -4.28 7.72
N LEU A 73 10.34 -4.85 8.81
CA LEU A 73 9.04 -5.53 8.83
C LEU A 73 7.90 -4.55 9.05
N LEU A 74 6.94 -4.57 8.15
CA LEU A 74 5.62 -3.95 8.32
C LEU A 74 4.67 -4.98 8.96
N ALA A 75 4.04 -4.59 10.07
CA ALA A 75 3.11 -5.43 10.79
C ALA A 75 1.79 -5.60 10.01
N PRO A 76 1.07 -6.72 10.21
CA PRO A 76 -0.26 -6.90 9.65
C PRO A 76 -1.26 -6.01 10.39
N GLY A 77 -2.32 -5.60 9.70
CA GLY A 77 -3.40 -4.79 10.26
C GLY A 77 -3.11 -3.29 10.33
N VAL A 78 -1.97 -2.82 9.84
CA VAL A 78 -1.68 -1.37 9.80
C VAL A 78 -2.63 -0.67 8.82
N GLN A 79 -3.08 0.52 9.19
CA GLN A 79 -3.92 1.35 8.32
C GLN A 79 -3.04 2.28 7.49
N LEU A 80 -3.21 2.23 6.17
CA LEU A 80 -2.44 3.01 5.23
C LEU A 80 -3.38 3.90 4.43
N ARG A 81 -3.10 5.21 4.41
CA ARG A 81 -3.75 6.19 3.56
C ARG A 81 -3.03 6.29 2.23
N ILE A 82 -3.78 6.33 1.14
CA ILE A 82 -3.25 6.58 -0.20
C ILE A 82 -2.92 8.06 -0.35
N VAL A 83 -1.64 8.40 -0.45
CA VAL A 83 -1.17 9.80 -0.43
C VAL A 83 -1.39 10.49 -1.77
N ALA A 84 -1.21 9.74 -2.87
CA ALA A 84 -1.34 10.25 -4.24
C ALA A 84 -1.98 9.21 -5.15
N HIS A 85 -2.49 9.66 -6.30
CA HIS A 85 -2.93 8.74 -7.35
C HIS A 85 -1.75 7.88 -7.82
N ALA A 86 -2.00 6.58 -7.97
CA ALA A 86 -0.95 5.66 -8.39
C ALA A 86 -0.45 6.01 -9.79
N MET A 87 0.88 6.01 -9.95
CA MET A 87 1.53 6.39 -11.20
C MET A 87 1.87 5.15 -12.03
N ASN A 88 1.81 5.29 -13.36
CA ASN A 88 2.38 4.34 -14.31
C ASN A 88 3.64 4.97 -14.90
N LEU A 89 4.77 4.30 -14.80
CA LEU A 89 6.00 4.70 -15.46
C LEU A 89 6.20 3.87 -16.74
N PRO A 90 6.91 4.41 -17.75
CA PRO A 90 7.36 3.62 -18.89
C PRO A 90 8.09 2.35 -18.43
N GLY A 91 7.88 1.24 -19.15
CA GLY A 91 8.45 -0.06 -18.78
C GLY A 91 7.57 -0.89 -17.82
N GLY A 92 6.35 -0.44 -17.52
CA GLY A 92 5.38 -1.24 -16.75
C GLY A 92 5.59 -1.21 -15.24
N LEU A 93 6.41 -0.27 -14.74
CA LEU A 93 6.59 -0.01 -13.32
C LEU A 93 5.49 0.90 -12.80
N ASN A 94 4.78 0.41 -11.79
CA ASN A 94 3.72 1.13 -11.10
C ASN A 94 4.26 1.66 -9.78
N VAL A 95 3.89 2.89 -9.40
CA VAL A 95 4.30 3.47 -8.11
C VAL A 95 3.07 3.82 -7.30
N VAL A 96 3.03 3.34 -6.06
CA VAL A 96 1.96 3.59 -5.10
C VAL A 96 2.57 4.22 -3.84
N HIS A 97 2.05 5.38 -3.43
CA HIS A 97 2.51 6.09 -2.24
C HIS A 97 1.46 6.00 -1.13
N LEU A 98 1.87 5.44 0.00
CA LEU A 98 1.07 5.16 1.17
C LEU A 98 1.69 5.84 2.39
N ALA A 99 0.85 6.27 3.33
CA ALA A 99 1.29 6.75 4.64
C ALA A 99 0.55 5.97 5.73
N GLU A 100 1.29 5.44 6.69
CA GLU A 100 0.69 4.83 7.87
C GLU A 100 -0.04 5.87 8.70
N ILE A 101 -1.25 5.54 9.13
CA ILE A 101 -2.10 6.40 9.94
C ILE A 101 -1.85 6.06 11.41
N ASN A 102 -1.62 7.08 12.24
CA ASN A 102 -1.68 6.97 13.69
C ASN A 102 -3.05 7.46 14.22
N ASP A 103 -3.28 7.26 15.52
CA ASP A 103 -4.54 7.66 16.17
C ASP A 103 -4.83 9.17 16.04
N ASP A 104 -3.80 10.00 15.92
CA ASP A 104 -3.93 11.46 15.77
C ASP A 104 -4.47 11.87 14.39
N ASP A 105 -4.08 11.16 13.33
CA ASP A 105 -4.47 11.43 11.94
C ASP A 105 -5.95 11.09 11.62
N GLN A 106 -6.57 10.23 12.43
CA GLN A 106 -7.97 9.83 12.27
C GLN A 106 -8.94 11.00 12.47
N HIS A 107 -8.56 11.94 13.34
CA HIS A 107 -9.41 13.10 13.67
C HIS A 107 -9.50 14.09 12.50
N SER A 108 -8.42 14.25 11.72
CA SER A 108 -8.34 15.15 10.56
C SER A 108 -9.15 14.64 9.35
N THR A 109 -9.15 13.32 9.13
CA THR A 109 -9.87 12.68 8.02
C THR A 109 -11.40 12.74 8.24
N MET A 110 -11.86 12.56 9.47
CA MET A 110 -13.28 12.74 9.85
C MET A 110 -13.75 14.18 9.66
N LEU A 111 -12.93 15.18 10.05
CA LEU A 111 -13.29 16.59 9.89
C LEU A 111 -13.43 17.00 8.42
N THR A 112 -12.55 16.49 7.55
CA THR A 112 -12.62 16.75 6.10
C THR A 112 -13.88 16.14 5.48
N ALA A 113 -14.20 14.89 5.82
CA ALA A 113 -15.39 14.20 5.33
C ALA A 113 -16.71 14.83 5.85
N VAL A 114 -16.70 15.48 7.02
CA VAL A 114 -17.84 16.22 7.57
C VAL A 114 -18.02 17.56 6.87
N SER A 115 -16.94 18.28 6.55
CA SER A 115 -17.02 19.51 5.74
C SER A 115 -17.58 19.25 4.34
N GLU A 116 -17.14 18.18 3.66
CA GLU A 116 -17.65 17.82 2.32
C GLU A 116 -19.13 17.38 2.34
N ARG A 117 -19.61 16.76 3.44
CA ARG A 117 -21.05 16.45 3.61
C ARG A 117 -21.91 17.68 3.89
N SER A 118 -21.34 18.69 4.52
CA SER A 118 -22.03 19.93 4.85
C SER A 118 -22.29 20.78 3.61
N GLU A 119 -21.38 20.74 2.63
CA GLU A 119 -21.55 21.42 1.33
C GLU A 119 -22.46 20.67 0.34
N SER A 120 -22.56 19.34 0.45
CA SER A 120 -23.38 18.50 -0.45
C SER A 120 -24.86 18.35 -0.02
N SER A 121 -25.29 19.00 1.06
CA SER A 121 -26.69 18.95 1.54
C SER A 121 -27.65 19.86 0.77
N GLN A 122 -27.23 20.48 -0.33
CA GLN A 122 -28.08 21.20 -1.27
C GLN A 122 -27.93 20.54 -2.65
N VAL A 123 -28.66 19.45 -2.91
CA VAL A 123 -29.21 18.97 -4.21
C VAL A 123 -29.67 17.50 -4.03
N GLU A 124 -30.97 17.32 -3.76
CA GLU A 124 -31.75 16.09 -4.05
C GLU A 124 -31.68 15.77 -5.56
N GLN A 125 -31.82 14.55 -6.12
CA GLN A 125 -32.60 13.37 -5.75
C GLN A 125 -32.26 12.19 -6.71
N SER A 126 -32.46 10.97 -6.21
CA SER A 126 -32.95 9.77 -6.91
C SER A 126 -32.00 8.67 -7.44
N LYS A 127 -32.49 7.45 -7.16
CA LYS A 127 -32.26 6.12 -7.75
C LYS A 127 -31.08 5.30 -7.21
N GLY A 128 -31.46 4.33 -6.37
CA GLY A 128 -30.57 3.31 -5.84
C GLY A 128 -30.16 2.29 -6.88
N VAL A 129 -29.05 1.62 -6.57
CA VAL A 129 -28.71 0.29 -7.07
C VAL A 129 -27.97 -0.42 -5.94
N THR A 130 -28.58 -1.50 -5.44
CA THR A 130 -27.94 -2.48 -4.57
C THR A 130 -26.77 -3.12 -5.32
N LEU A 131 -25.54 -3.07 -4.79
CA LEU A 131 -24.45 -3.90 -5.29
C LEU A 131 -23.95 -4.90 -4.24
N VAL A 132 -24.00 -6.15 -4.68
CA VAL A 132 -23.72 -7.39 -3.96
C VAL A 132 -22.21 -7.59 -3.79
N LEU A 133 -21.78 -7.89 -2.57
CA LEU A 133 -20.42 -8.31 -2.22
C LEU A 133 -20.04 -9.60 -2.95
N LYS A 134 -18.97 -9.57 -3.77
CA LYS A 134 -18.38 -10.77 -4.36
C LYS A 134 -17.08 -11.13 -3.66
N LYS A 135 -17.16 -12.20 -2.87
CA LYS A 135 -16.05 -12.91 -2.21
C LYS A 135 -15.09 -13.46 -3.27
N MET A 136 -13.82 -13.04 -3.24
CA MET A 136 -12.75 -13.70 -4.00
C MET A 136 -12.13 -14.81 -3.14
N ARG A 137 -12.04 -16.02 -3.74
CA ARG A 137 -11.38 -17.22 -3.19
C ARG A 137 -9.96 -17.32 -3.77
N SER A 138 -9.08 -17.99 -3.01
CA SER A 138 -7.67 -18.24 -3.35
C SER A 138 -7.45 -19.37 -4.37
N ALA A 139 -6.30 -19.33 -5.05
CA ALA A 139 -5.41 -20.44 -5.47
C ALA A 139 -4.48 -19.99 -6.64
N PRO A 140 -3.41 -20.72 -7.03
CA PRO A 140 -2.51 -21.63 -6.30
C PRO A 140 -1.01 -21.25 -6.45
N GLN A 141 -0.14 -21.88 -5.65
CA GLN A 141 1.32 -21.75 -5.69
C GLN A 141 1.97 -22.50 -6.87
N HIS A 142 2.97 -21.90 -7.54
CA HIS A 142 4.29 -22.53 -7.78
C HIS A 142 5.29 -21.60 -8.51
N SER A 143 6.48 -21.42 -7.91
CA SER A 143 7.83 -21.54 -8.49
C SER A 143 8.81 -20.52 -7.90
N ARG A 144 9.93 -21.03 -7.38
CA ARG A 144 10.83 -20.40 -6.40
C ARG A 144 11.75 -19.36 -7.02
N LYS A 145 11.61 -18.11 -6.57
CA LYS A 145 12.74 -17.22 -6.24
C LYS A 145 12.52 -16.80 -4.79
N SER A 146 13.60 -16.76 -4.00
CA SER A 146 13.56 -16.42 -2.57
C SER A 146 12.75 -15.14 -2.38
N THR A 147 11.53 -15.33 -1.89
CA THR A 147 10.57 -14.27 -1.65
C THR A 147 10.86 -13.76 -0.26
N LEU A 148 11.31 -12.50 -0.15
CA LEU A 148 11.12 -11.76 1.09
C LEU A 148 9.61 -11.74 1.36
N PHE A 149 9.21 -12.28 2.51
CA PHE A 149 7.81 -12.49 2.89
C PHE A 149 6.94 -11.24 2.64
#